data_AF-A0A6I1HLB2-F1
#
_entry.id   AF-A0A6I1HLB2-F1
#
_cell.length_a   1.000
_cell.length_b   1.000
_cell.length_c   1.000
_cell.angle_alpha   90.00
_cell.angle_beta   90.00
_cell.angle_gamma   90.00
#
_symmetry.space_group_name_H-M   'P 1'
#
loop_
_entity.id
_entity.type
_entity.pdbx_description
1 polymer ?
#
loop_
_entity_poly.entity_id
_entity_poly.type
_entity_poly.pdbx_seq_one_letter_code
_entity_poly.pdbx_strand_id
1 'polypeptide(L)'
;MSAFIYTYLLARSDGMTLVRPGLALTGLLLLLAALLWRHPRRPRRKGCEADAAGLFEVLQARSAAPAAAPASGERAVPPMPAGPERRTPPFEQARLDALFGEDRVVQGEILALFVAETRDRLAGIAHALRCGRTAPARVLAQEIFDASTALGLVPLRRLSGAAVHASFSNDIEAQRSLHADLLVALEVLSSAVTQLQQPQWRAERRRGAESLP
;
A
#
# COMPACT_ATOMS: atom_id res chain seq x y z
N MET A 1 19.52 -3.07 35.12
CA MET A 1 18.79 -4.20 34.50
C MET A 1 19.22 -4.38 33.04
N SER A 2 20.50 -4.70 32.81
CA SER A 2 21.06 -4.80 31.44
C SER A 2 22.00 -5.99 31.26
N ALA A 3 22.26 -6.74 32.33
CA ALA A 3 23.14 -7.91 32.29
C ALA A 3 22.43 -9.18 31.75
N PHE A 4 21.11 -9.29 31.93
CA PHE A 4 20.35 -10.48 31.55
C PHE A 4 20.15 -10.64 30.03
N ILE A 5 20.11 -9.54 29.27
CA ILE A 5 19.92 -9.60 27.81
C ILE A 5 21.19 -10.11 27.12
N TYR A 6 22.37 -9.76 27.64
CA TYR A 6 23.64 -10.20 27.06
C TYR A 6 23.91 -11.69 27.31
N THR A 7 23.54 -12.22 28.48
CA THR A 7 23.75 -13.64 28.79
C THR A 7 22.86 -14.56 27.94
N TYR A 8 21.64 -14.11 27.60
CA TYR A 8 20.70 -14.90 26.79
C TYR A 8 21.08 -14.95 25.29
N LEU A 9 21.69 -13.89 24.77
CA LEU A 9 22.22 -13.87 23.40
C LEU A 9 23.49 -14.71 23.27
N LEU A 10 24.34 -14.76 24.31
CA LEU A 10 25.58 -15.54 24.30
C LEU A 10 25.33 -17.05 24.46
N ALA A 11 24.28 -17.45 25.19
CA ALA A 11 23.94 -18.87 25.40
C ALA A 11 23.27 -19.54 24.19
N ARG A 12 22.78 -18.78 23.19
CA ARG A 12 22.16 -19.33 21.98
C ARG A 12 23.14 -19.49 20.81
N SER A 13 24.39 -19.05 20.97
CA SER A 13 25.43 -19.10 19.93
C SER A 13 26.35 -20.33 20.01
N ASP A 14 26.04 -21.35 20.82
CA ASP A 14 26.90 -22.53 21.00
C ASP A 14 26.79 -23.61 19.89
N GLY A 15 26.21 -23.27 18.74
CA GLY A 15 25.83 -24.28 17.74
C GLY A 15 26.47 -24.22 16.35
N MET A 16 27.01 -23.09 15.89
CA MET A 16 27.46 -22.98 14.49
C MET A 16 28.63 -22.00 14.30
N THR A 17 29.79 -22.58 13.98
CA THR A 17 30.86 -22.04 13.14
C THR A 17 31.41 -20.65 13.49
N LEU A 18 32.40 -20.67 14.39
CA LEU A 18 33.32 -19.57 14.76
C LEU A 18 34.27 -19.10 13.64
N VAL A 19 33.83 -19.12 12.38
CA VAL A 19 34.65 -18.70 11.24
C VAL A 19 33.88 -17.63 10.48
N ARG A 20 34.27 -16.37 10.72
CA ARG A 20 34.07 -15.17 9.88
C ARG A 20 32.98 -14.14 10.24
N PRO A 21 32.89 -13.66 11.50
CA PRO A 21 32.33 -12.32 11.71
C PRO A 21 33.18 -11.23 11.01
N GLY A 22 34.49 -11.46 10.88
CA GLY A 22 35.41 -10.54 10.20
C GLY A 22 35.13 -10.33 8.71
N LEU A 23 34.85 -11.40 7.94
CA LEU A 23 34.60 -11.24 6.50
C LEU A 23 33.25 -10.59 6.19
N ALA A 24 32.23 -10.87 7.02
CA ALA A 24 30.92 -10.24 6.87
C ALA A 24 31.02 -8.71 7.05
N LEU A 25 31.80 -8.25 8.03
CA LEU A 25 32.03 -6.82 8.27
C LEU A 25 32.84 -6.17 7.14
N THR A 26 33.87 -6.84 6.61
CA THR A 26 34.62 -6.32 5.46
C THR A 26 33.77 -6.25 4.18
N GLY A 27 32.88 -7.22 3.97
CA GLY A 27 31.94 -7.20 2.84
C GLY A 27 30.95 -6.05 2.93
N LEU A 28 30.41 -5.79 4.12
CA LEU A 28 29.50 -4.67 4.38
C LEU A 28 30.18 -3.31 4.15
N LEU A 29 31.44 -3.15 4.59
CA LEU A 29 32.22 -1.93 4.38
C LEU A 29 32.50 -1.66 2.90
N LEU A 30 32.86 -2.70 2.12
CA LEU A 30 33.06 -2.56 0.68
C LEU A 30 31.76 -2.24 -0.06
N LEU A 31 30.62 -2.81 0.38
CA LEU A 31 29.31 -2.49 -0.18
C LEU A 31 28.92 -1.02 0.08
N LEU A 32 29.17 -0.51 1.29
CA LEU A 32 28.95 0.90 1.64
C LEU A 32 29.86 1.84 0.84
N ALA A 33 31.14 1.49 0.68
CA ALA A 33 32.06 2.26 -0.15
C ALA A 33 31.60 2.29 -1.62
N ALA A 34 31.11 1.17 -2.16
CA ALA A 34 30.57 1.10 -3.51
C ALA A 34 29.28 1.92 -3.68
N LEU A 35 28.40 1.94 -2.67
CA LEU A 35 27.18 2.76 -2.67
C LEU A 35 27.49 4.26 -2.61
N LEU A 36 28.48 4.66 -1.82
CA LEU A 36 28.95 6.05 -1.74
C LEU A 36 29.64 6.48 -3.03
N TRP A 37 30.39 5.59 -3.67
CA TRP A 37 31.02 5.85 -4.97
C TRP A 37 30.02 5.96 -6.12
N ARG A 38 28.91 5.21 -6.04
CA ARG A 38 27.79 5.26 -6.99
C ARG A 38 26.83 6.43 -6.77
N HIS A 39 27.13 7.34 -5.86
CA HIS A 39 26.39 8.58 -5.72
C HIS A 39 27.05 9.68 -6.57
N PRO A 40 26.72 9.82 -7.87
CA PRO A 40 27.16 10.98 -8.62
C PRO A 40 26.53 12.20 -7.94
N ARG A 41 27.39 13.13 -7.54
CA ARG A 41 27.01 14.45 -7.04
C ARG A 41 25.97 15.04 -7.99
N ARG A 42 24.71 15.16 -7.53
CA ARG A 42 23.64 15.79 -8.31
C ARG A 42 24.05 17.23 -8.61
N PRO A 43 24.12 17.66 -9.88
CA PRO A 43 24.30 19.05 -10.20
C PRO A 43 23.03 19.81 -9.79
N ARG A 44 23.22 20.83 -8.95
CA ARG A 44 22.20 21.79 -8.55
C ARG A 44 21.76 22.57 -9.79
N ARG A 45 20.64 22.20 -10.42
CA ARG A 45 20.05 22.95 -11.53
C ARG A 45 18.91 23.82 -11.01
N LYS A 46 19.15 25.13 -11.04
CA LYS A 46 18.15 26.21 -10.94
C LYS A 46 17.15 26.11 -12.09
N GLY A 47 15.89 26.43 -11.81
CA GLY A 47 14.91 26.90 -12.79
C GLY A 47 13.94 25.84 -13.29
N CYS A 48 12.72 25.82 -12.73
CA CYS A 48 11.49 25.51 -13.46
C CYS A 48 10.28 26.07 -12.69
N GLU A 49 10.21 27.41 -12.61
CA GLU A 49 9.04 28.14 -12.10
C GLU A 49 8.03 28.46 -13.21
N ALA A 50 8.27 27.99 -14.44
CA ALA A 50 7.48 28.33 -15.63
C ALA A 50 6.30 27.37 -15.89
N ASP A 51 6.24 26.20 -15.25
CA ASP A 51 5.22 25.16 -15.54
C ASP A 51 3.96 25.28 -14.66
N ALA A 52 4.02 26.04 -13.56
CA ALA A 52 2.89 26.25 -12.66
C ALA A 52 1.90 27.30 -13.18
N ALA A 53 2.36 28.24 -14.03
CA ALA A 53 1.53 29.29 -14.61
C ALA A 53 0.56 28.74 -15.68
N GLY A 54 1.02 27.79 -16.51
CA GLY A 54 0.20 27.22 -17.59
C GLY A 54 -0.96 26.36 -17.10
N LEU A 55 -0.80 25.68 -15.95
CA LEU A 55 -1.89 24.87 -15.38
C LEU A 55 -3.00 25.75 -14.79
N PHE A 56 -2.65 26.91 -14.23
CA PHE A 56 -3.61 27.86 -13.68
C PHE A 56 -4.46 28.51 -14.77
N GLU A 57 -3.85 28.80 -15.93
CA GLU A 57 -4.53 29.37 -17.09
C GLU A 57 -5.55 28.40 -17.71
N VAL A 58 -5.22 27.10 -17.77
CA VAL A 58 -6.13 26.05 -18.23
C VAL A 58 -7.31 25.84 -17.27
N LEU A 59 -7.09 25.97 -15.96
CA LEU A 59 -8.16 25.89 -14.97
C LEU A 59 -9.07 27.13 -14.98
N GLN A 60 -8.52 28.30 -15.26
CA GLN A 60 -9.29 29.56 -15.34
C GLN A 60 -10.12 29.67 -16.62
N ALA A 61 -9.65 29.10 -17.74
CA ALA A 61 -10.43 29.00 -18.97
C ALA A 61 -11.65 28.08 -18.83
N ARG A 62 -11.60 27.07 -17.94
CA ARG A 62 -12.71 26.14 -17.70
C ARG A 62 -13.76 26.68 -16.72
N SER A 63 -13.40 27.66 -15.88
CA SER A 63 -14.33 28.28 -14.92
C SER A 63 -15.13 29.46 -15.49
N ALA A 64 -14.82 29.93 -16.71
CA ALA A 64 -15.44 31.10 -17.34
C ALA A 64 -16.45 30.77 -18.46
N ALA A 65 -17.03 29.56 -18.49
CA ALA A 65 -18.13 29.26 -19.40
C ALA A 65 -19.48 29.74 -18.80
N PRO A 66 -20.27 30.57 -19.52
CA PRO A 66 -21.50 31.13 -18.97
C PRO A 66 -22.63 30.09 -18.93
N ALA A 67 -23.34 30.10 -17.80
CA ALA A 67 -24.56 29.32 -17.56
C ALA A 67 -25.66 29.71 -18.56
N ALA A 68 -26.14 28.74 -19.33
CA ALA A 68 -27.34 28.86 -20.13
C ALA A 68 -28.60 28.68 -19.25
N ALA A 69 -29.59 29.54 -19.50
CA ALA A 69 -30.82 29.77 -18.76
C ALA A 69 -31.83 28.58 -18.81
N PRO A 70 -32.88 28.59 -17.96
CA PRO A 70 -33.58 27.39 -17.52
C PRO A 70 -34.72 26.97 -18.46
N ALA A 71 -34.86 25.66 -18.68
CA ALA A 71 -36.07 25.07 -19.24
C ALA A 71 -36.82 24.35 -18.12
N SER A 72 -38.04 24.82 -17.87
CA SER A 72 -39.02 24.23 -16.97
C SER A 72 -39.35 22.80 -17.40
N GLY A 73 -39.26 21.86 -16.46
CA GLY A 73 -39.65 20.47 -16.70
C GLY A 73 -39.33 19.61 -15.49
N GLU A 74 -40.34 19.42 -14.65
CA GLU A 74 -40.50 18.28 -13.74
C GLU A 74 -39.37 18.00 -12.73
N ARG A 75 -39.62 18.41 -11.50
CA ARG A 75 -38.77 18.20 -10.32
C ARG A 75 -38.73 16.71 -9.95
N ALA A 76 -37.98 15.92 -10.71
CA ALA A 76 -37.59 14.58 -10.29
C ALA A 76 -36.74 14.74 -9.02
N VAL A 77 -37.26 14.23 -7.91
CA VAL A 77 -36.56 14.15 -6.64
C VAL A 77 -35.18 13.53 -6.89
N PRO A 78 -34.07 14.18 -6.49
CA PRO A 78 -32.75 13.58 -6.66
C PRO A 78 -32.76 12.22 -5.94
N PRO A 79 -32.31 11.13 -6.58
CA PRO A 79 -32.26 9.84 -5.91
C PRO A 79 -31.44 10.01 -4.63
N MET A 80 -32.07 9.74 -3.49
CA MET A 80 -31.37 9.70 -2.21
C MET A 80 -30.10 8.85 -2.37
N PRO A 81 -28.98 9.24 -1.76
CA PRO A 81 -27.79 8.40 -1.76
C PRO A 81 -28.22 7.03 -1.24
N ALA A 82 -28.04 6.00 -2.07
CA ALA A 82 -28.28 4.63 -1.70
C ALA A 82 -27.65 4.41 -0.32
N GLY A 83 -28.47 4.00 0.66
CA GLY A 83 -27.98 3.60 1.98
C GLY A 83 -26.83 2.60 1.78
N PRO A 84 -25.88 2.49 2.72
CA PRO A 84 -24.65 1.74 2.50
C PRO A 84 -25.01 0.32 2.06
N GLU A 85 -24.91 0.07 0.75
CA GLU A 85 -24.94 -1.26 0.21
C GLU A 85 -23.91 -2.01 1.04
N ARG A 86 -24.32 -3.11 1.66
CA ARG A 86 -23.40 -3.99 2.37
C ARG A 86 -22.46 -4.55 1.31
N ARG A 87 -21.43 -3.75 0.98
CA ARG A 87 -20.39 -4.08 0.04
C ARG A 87 -19.77 -5.35 0.59
N THR A 88 -19.87 -6.42 -0.18
CA THR A 88 -19.18 -7.66 0.12
C THR A 88 -17.72 -7.30 0.41
N PRO A 89 -17.15 -7.74 1.55
CA PRO A 89 -15.80 -7.35 1.91
C PRO A 89 -14.82 -7.78 0.80
N PRO A 90 -13.75 -7.02 0.54
CA PRO A 90 -12.77 -7.33 -0.49
C PRO A 90 -11.85 -8.52 -0.12
N PHE A 91 -12.28 -9.35 0.84
CA PHE A 91 -11.53 -10.45 1.42
C PHE A 91 -12.45 -11.58 1.86
N GLU A 92 -11.92 -12.80 1.88
CA GLU A 92 -12.63 -14.00 2.34
C GLU A 92 -12.60 -14.08 3.88
N GLN A 93 -13.70 -13.70 4.54
CA GLN A 93 -13.76 -13.67 6.01
C GLN A 93 -13.42 -15.02 6.65
N ALA A 94 -13.94 -16.13 6.12
CA ALA A 94 -13.67 -17.47 6.63
C ALA A 94 -12.17 -17.83 6.60
N ARG A 95 -11.41 -17.27 5.65
CA ARG A 95 -9.96 -17.47 5.56
C ARG A 95 -9.21 -16.67 6.61
N LEU A 96 -9.62 -15.43 6.89
CA LEU A 96 -9.07 -14.65 8.00
C LEU A 96 -9.36 -15.30 9.35
N ASP A 97 -10.57 -15.85 9.51
CA ASP A 97 -10.99 -16.56 10.72
C ASP A 97 -10.12 -17.81 10.95
N ALA A 98 -9.82 -18.55 9.89
CA ALA A 98 -8.95 -19.73 9.96
C ALA A 98 -7.47 -19.38 10.27
N LEU A 99 -6.99 -18.21 9.82
CA LEU A 99 -5.59 -17.81 10.00
C LEU A 99 -5.32 -17.11 11.34
N PHE A 100 -6.27 -16.28 11.80
CA PHE A 100 -6.06 -15.33 12.90
C PHE A 100 -7.10 -15.45 14.02
N GLY A 101 -8.03 -16.42 13.94
CA GLY A 101 -9.16 -16.54 14.85
C GLY A 101 -10.24 -15.49 14.56
N GLU A 102 -11.29 -15.42 15.39
CA GLU A 102 -12.47 -14.58 15.14
C GLU A 102 -12.34 -13.12 15.63
N ASP A 103 -11.17 -12.73 16.16
CA ASP A 103 -10.96 -11.39 16.68
C ASP A 103 -10.80 -10.36 15.56
N ARG A 104 -11.84 -9.53 15.38
CA ARG A 104 -11.93 -8.51 14.34
C ARG A 104 -10.89 -7.38 14.50
N VAL A 105 -10.47 -7.06 15.73
CA VAL A 105 -9.43 -6.04 15.96
C VAL A 105 -8.09 -6.57 15.49
N VAL A 106 -7.71 -7.78 15.91
CA VAL A 106 -6.45 -8.43 15.50
C VAL A 106 -6.40 -8.61 13.98
N GLN A 107 -7.49 -9.12 13.38
CA GLN A 107 -7.60 -9.22 11.92
C GLN A 107 -7.44 -7.86 11.24
N GLY A 108 -8.06 -6.81 11.78
CA GLY A 108 -7.94 -5.45 11.27
C GLY A 108 -6.51 -4.91 11.36
N GLU A 109 -5.80 -5.16 12.46
CA GLU A 109 -4.40 -4.73 12.64
C GLU A 109 -3.46 -5.42 11.64
N ILE A 110 -3.62 -6.72 11.44
CA ILE A 110 -2.84 -7.49 10.47
C ILE A 110 -3.10 -6.99 9.05
N LEU A 111 -4.37 -6.74 8.70
CA LEU A 111 -4.71 -6.19 7.40
C LEU A 111 -4.22 -4.74 7.24
N ALA A 112 -4.20 -3.93 8.30
CA ALA A 112 -3.64 -2.58 8.27
C ALA A 112 -2.13 -2.60 8.00
N LEU A 113 -1.40 -3.54 8.61
CA LEU A 113 0.02 -3.76 8.33
C LEU A 113 0.23 -4.16 6.87
N PHE A 114 -0.56 -5.13 6.37
CA PHE A 114 -0.53 -5.51 4.97
C PHE A 114 -0.77 -4.31 4.03
N VAL A 115 -1.74 -3.44 4.35
CA VAL A 115 -2.02 -2.24 3.56
C VAL A 115 -0.82 -1.30 3.54
N ALA A 116 -0.18 -1.06 4.68
CA ALA A 116 1.00 -0.20 4.77
C ALA A 116 2.16 -0.72 3.93
N GLU A 117 2.49 -2.01 4.04
CA GLU A 117 3.56 -2.60 3.24
C GLU A 117 3.22 -2.62 1.73
N THR A 118 1.96 -2.87 1.38
CA THR A 118 1.53 -2.92 -0.02
C THR A 118 1.58 -1.52 -0.66
N ARG A 119 1.31 -0.45 0.10
CA ARG A 119 1.53 0.93 -0.39
C ARG A 119 2.98 1.17 -0.78
N ASP A 120 3.93 0.68 0.01
CA ASP A 120 5.37 0.80 -0.31
C ASP A 120 5.73 0.01 -1.58
N ARG A 121 5.26 -1.24 -1.69
CA ARG A 121 5.45 -2.05 -2.91
C ARG A 121 4.86 -1.37 -4.16
N LEU A 122 3.67 -0.76 -4.06
CA LEU A 122 3.07 -0.01 -5.15
C LEU A 122 3.85 1.26 -5.50
N ALA A 123 4.47 1.93 -4.54
CA ALA A 123 5.39 3.03 -4.81
C ALA A 123 6.65 2.55 -5.56
N GLY A 124 7.18 1.39 -5.18
CA GLY A 124 8.27 0.71 -5.89
C GLY A 124 7.92 0.33 -7.33
N ILE A 125 6.72 -0.19 -7.57
CA ILE A 125 6.21 -0.48 -8.92
C ILE A 125 6.14 0.81 -9.73
N ALA A 126 5.52 1.86 -9.19
CA ALA A 126 5.43 3.15 -9.88
C ALA A 126 6.81 3.69 -10.27
N HIS A 127 7.81 3.57 -9.39
CA HIS A 127 9.18 3.96 -9.69
C HIS A 127 9.80 3.11 -10.81
N ALA A 128 9.65 1.79 -10.75
CA ALA A 128 10.15 0.88 -11.78
C ALA A 128 9.54 1.19 -13.16
N LEU A 129 8.23 1.44 -13.23
CA LEU A 129 7.52 1.80 -14.46
C LEU A 129 7.94 3.16 -15.02
N ARG A 130 8.20 4.16 -14.16
CA ARG A 130 8.79 5.45 -14.60
C ARG A 130 10.18 5.29 -15.21
N CYS A 131 10.96 4.33 -14.71
CA CYS A 131 12.26 3.99 -15.27
C CYS A 131 12.19 3.05 -16.49
N GLY A 132 11.00 2.67 -16.95
CA GLY A 132 10.83 1.71 -18.05
C GLY A 132 11.31 0.30 -17.73
N ARG A 133 11.39 -0.08 -16.44
CA ARG A 133 11.90 -1.38 -15.99
C ARG A 133 10.75 -2.29 -15.56
N THR A 134 10.42 -3.26 -16.40
CA THR A 134 9.31 -4.21 -16.17
C THR A 134 9.68 -5.29 -15.15
N ALA A 135 10.93 -5.78 -15.16
CA ALA A 135 11.35 -6.87 -14.26
C ALA A 135 11.26 -6.52 -12.76
N PRO A 136 11.72 -5.36 -12.27
CA PRO A 136 11.52 -4.99 -10.86
C PRO A 136 10.05 -4.78 -10.50
N ALA A 137 9.25 -4.21 -11.42
CA ALA A 137 7.81 -4.07 -11.22
C ALA A 137 7.12 -5.44 -11.07
N ARG A 138 7.58 -6.44 -11.84
CA ARG A 138 7.08 -7.82 -11.75
C ARG A 138 7.33 -8.45 -10.39
N VAL A 139 8.54 -8.29 -9.85
CA VAL A 139 8.89 -8.89 -8.55
C VAL A 139 7.97 -8.34 -7.46
N LEU A 140 7.80 -7.01 -7.42
CA LEU A 140 6.91 -6.37 -6.45
C LEU A 140 5.44 -6.76 -6.66
N ALA A 141 4.99 -6.89 -7.91
CA ALA A 141 3.64 -7.38 -8.21
C ALA A 141 3.45 -8.84 -7.76
N GLN A 142 4.48 -9.68 -7.91
CA GLN A 142 4.46 -11.07 -7.44
C GLN A 142 4.38 -11.14 -5.91
N GLU A 143 5.13 -10.32 -5.18
CA GLU A 143 5.02 -10.26 -3.71
C GLU A 143 3.61 -9.89 -3.25
N ILE A 144 2.98 -8.92 -3.93
CA ILE A 144 1.58 -8.55 -3.66
C ILE A 144 0.65 -9.73 -3.97
N PHE A 145 0.88 -10.46 -5.08
CA PHE A 145 0.12 -11.65 -5.43
C PHE A 145 0.20 -12.75 -4.37
N ASP A 146 1.40 -13.07 -3.91
CA ASP A 146 1.62 -14.15 -2.94
C ASP A 146 0.95 -13.81 -1.61
N ALA A 147 1.17 -12.60 -1.10
CA ALA A 147 0.57 -12.15 0.15
C ALA A 147 -0.96 -12.03 0.05
N SER A 148 -1.49 -11.53 -1.07
CA SER A 148 -2.93 -11.47 -1.32
C SER A 148 -3.57 -12.86 -1.42
N THR A 149 -2.84 -13.83 -1.96
CA THR A 149 -3.28 -15.23 -2.04
C THR A 149 -3.34 -15.86 -0.65
N ALA A 150 -2.33 -15.63 0.18
CA ALA A 150 -2.29 -16.13 1.55
C ALA A 150 -3.50 -15.60 2.35
N LEU A 151 -3.77 -14.29 2.27
CA LEU A 151 -4.80 -13.60 3.04
C LEU A 151 -6.22 -13.69 2.45
N GLY A 152 -6.40 -14.23 1.24
CA GLY A 152 -7.72 -14.32 0.60
C GLY A 152 -8.25 -12.98 0.06
N LEU A 153 -7.35 -12.09 -0.38
CA LEU A 153 -7.67 -10.77 -0.91
C LEU A 153 -7.95 -10.84 -2.41
N VAL A 154 -9.13 -11.34 -2.78
CA VAL A 154 -9.47 -11.72 -4.17
C VAL A 154 -9.20 -10.61 -5.20
N PRO A 155 -9.62 -9.34 -4.99
CA PRO A 155 -9.40 -8.28 -5.97
C PRO A 155 -7.90 -8.00 -6.19
N LEU A 156 -7.13 -7.89 -5.10
CA LEU A 156 -5.70 -7.64 -5.17
C LEU A 156 -4.96 -8.81 -5.82
N ARG A 157 -5.26 -10.06 -5.44
CA ARG A 157 -4.70 -11.27 -6.05
C ARG A 157 -4.90 -11.28 -7.57
N ARG A 158 -6.11 -10.97 -8.04
CA ARG A 158 -6.42 -10.97 -9.47
C ARG A 158 -5.61 -9.90 -10.22
N LEU A 159 -5.60 -8.68 -9.69
CA LEU A 159 -4.93 -7.55 -10.33
C LEU A 159 -3.41 -7.70 -10.33
N SER A 160 -2.83 -8.15 -9.23
CA SER A 160 -1.37 -8.38 -9.15
C SER A 160 -0.93 -9.53 -10.04
N GLY A 161 -1.73 -10.61 -10.13
CA GLY A 161 -1.49 -11.68 -11.10
C GLY A 161 -1.52 -11.18 -12.55
N ALA A 162 -2.50 -10.34 -12.91
CA ALA A 162 -2.54 -9.70 -14.22
C ALA A 162 -1.31 -8.81 -14.47
N ALA A 163 -0.85 -8.06 -13.45
CA ALA A 163 0.33 -7.21 -13.56
C ALA A 163 1.63 -8.00 -13.76
N VAL A 164 1.74 -9.18 -13.12
CA VAL A 164 2.83 -10.13 -13.32
C VAL A 164 2.82 -10.64 -14.77
N HIS A 165 1.66 -11.05 -15.29
CA HIS A 165 1.54 -11.52 -16.67
C HIS A 165 1.85 -10.41 -17.70
N ALA A 166 1.32 -9.21 -17.52
CA ALA A 166 1.60 -8.06 -18.38
C ALA A 166 3.11 -7.72 -18.43
N SER A 167 3.82 -7.98 -17.32
CA SER A 167 5.27 -7.78 -17.29
C SER A 167 6.05 -8.67 -18.25
N PHE A 168 5.59 -9.90 -18.50
CA PHE A 168 6.31 -10.81 -19.38
C PHE A 168 6.24 -10.35 -20.84
N SER A 169 5.12 -9.72 -21.22
CA SER A 169 4.94 -9.10 -22.54
C SER A 169 5.61 -7.72 -22.67
N ASN A 170 6.25 -7.22 -21.60
CA ASN A 170 6.81 -5.87 -21.51
C ASN A 170 5.83 -4.73 -21.85
N ASP A 171 4.53 -4.95 -21.62
CA ASP A 171 3.51 -3.94 -21.87
C ASP A 171 3.44 -2.95 -20.70
N ILE A 172 4.23 -1.87 -20.80
CA ILE A 172 4.35 -0.86 -19.74
C ILE A 172 3.04 -0.10 -19.54
N GLU A 173 2.26 0.15 -20.59
CA GLU A 173 1.00 0.89 -20.47
C GLU A 173 -0.07 0.03 -19.77
N ALA A 174 -0.17 -1.26 -20.11
CA ALA A 174 -1.01 -2.19 -19.36
C ALA A 174 -0.54 -2.34 -17.90
N GLN A 175 0.76 -2.31 -17.64
CA GLN A 175 1.26 -2.32 -16.25
C GLN A 175 0.88 -1.04 -15.49
N ARG A 176 0.85 0.12 -16.15
CA ARG A 176 0.44 1.38 -15.52
C ARG A 176 -1.05 1.41 -15.20
N SER A 177 -1.90 0.91 -16.10
CA SER A 177 -3.34 0.80 -15.82
C SER A 177 -3.60 -0.17 -14.66
N LEU A 178 -2.95 -1.35 -14.67
CA LEU A 178 -3.06 -2.31 -13.57
C LEU A 178 -2.51 -1.79 -12.24
N HIS A 179 -1.45 -0.96 -12.28
CA HIS A 179 -0.94 -0.27 -11.10
C HIS A 179 -1.96 0.70 -10.51
N ALA A 180 -2.67 1.47 -11.35
CA ALA A 180 -3.75 2.35 -10.91
C ALA A 180 -4.91 1.54 -10.30
N ASP A 181 -5.31 0.44 -10.93
CA ASP A 181 -6.36 -0.44 -10.41
C ASP A 181 -5.98 -1.07 -9.06
N LEU A 182 -4.71 -1.45 -8.89
CA LEU A 182 -4.18 -1.95 -7.62
C LEU A 182 -4.26 -0.90 -6.49
N LEU A 183 -3.99 0.38 -6.80
CA LEU A 183 -4.15 1.47 -5.82
C LEU A 183 -5.61 1.62 -5.38
N VAL A 184 -6.55 1.56 -6.33
CA VAL A 184 -7.98 1.62 -6.02
C VAL A 184 -8.40 0.43 -5.16
N ALA A 185 -7.99 -0.78 -5.53
CA ALA A 185 -8.31 -1.99 -4.76
C ALA A 185 -7.73 -1.92 -3.33
N LEU A 186 -6.53 -1.36 -3.17
CA LEU A 186 -5.90 -1.18 -1.86
C LEU A 186 -6.67 -0.17 -0.99
N GLU A 187 -7.20 0.90 -1.58
CA GLU A 187 -8.00 1.89 -0.87
C GLU A 187 -9.36 1.32 -0.41
N VAL A 188 -9.98 0.48 -1.25
CA VAL A 188 -11.18 -0.28 -0.88
C VAL A 188 -10.87 -1.22 0.30
N LEU A 189 -9.72 -1.90 0.29
CA LEU A 189 -9.28 -2.72 1.42
C LEU A 189 -9.06 -1.87 2.68
N SER A 190 -8.33 -0.75 2.57
CA SER A 190 -8.09 0.17 3.71
C SER A 190 -9.40 0.64 4.35
N SER A 191 -10.39 0.97 3.53
CA SER A 191 -11.73 1.34 3.99
C SER A 191 -12.43 0.18 4.71
N ALA A 192 -12.36 -1.04 4.14
CA ALA A 192 -12.94 -2.23 4.75
C ALA A 192 -12.28 -2.59 6.09
N VAL A 193 -10.97 -2.43 6.23
CA VAL A 193 -10.23 -2.61 7.49
C VAL A 193 -10.75 -1.68 8.57
N THR A 194 -10.94 -0.40 8.23
CA THR A 194 -11.49 0.58 9.17
C THR A 194 -12.90 0.18 9.62
N GLN A 195 -13.74 -0.30 8.71
CA GLN A 195 -15.08 -0.77 9.03
C GLN A 195 -15.08 -2.02 9.92
N LEU A 196 -14.11 -2.92 9.74
CA LEU A 196 -13.96 -4.14 10.52
C LEU A 196 -13.71 -3.84 12.01
N GLN A 197 -12.89 -2.82 12.31
CA GLN A 197 -12.48 -2.49 13.68
C GLN A 197 -13.47 -1.58 14.42
N GLN A 198 -14.28 -0.79 13.71
CA GLN A 198 -15.20 0.17 14.32
C GLN A 198 -16.21 -0.39 15.35
N PRO A 199 -16.83 -1.57 15.16
CA PRO A 199 -17.81 -2.10 16.10
C PRO A 199 -17.22 -2.39 17.48
N GLN A 200 -16.00 -2.93 17.54
CA GLN A 200 -15.33 -3.29 18.79
C GLN A 200 -14.84 -2.04 19.53
N TRP A 201 -14.24 -1.06 18.83
CA TRP A 201 -13.90 0.24 19.43
C TRP A 201 -15.10 0.96 20.05
N ARG A 202 -16.27 0.90 19.40
CA ARG A 202 -17.50 1.47 19.94
C ARG A 202 -17.97 0.75 21.21
N ALA A 203 -17.79 -0.56 21.29
CA ALA A 203 -18.17 -1.36 22.47
C ALA A 203 -17.23 -1.10 23.65
N GLU A 204 -15.91 -1.02 23.41
CA GLU A 204 -14.91 -0.70 24.44
C GLU A 204 -15.12 0.70 25.03
N ARG A 205 -15.38 1.70 24.18
CA ARG A 205 -15.67 3.07 24.65
C ARG A 205 -16.89 3.14 25.55
N ARG A 206 -17.95 2.36 25.27
CA ARG A 206 -19.14 2.31 26.13
C ARG A 206 -18.83 1.72 27.50
N ARG A 207 -18.11 0.58 27.53
CA ARG A 207 -17.69 -0.02 28.81
C ARG A 207 -16.79 0.90 29.62
N GLY A 208 -15.88 1.63 28.97
CA GLY A 208 -15.02 2.63 29.63
C GLY A 208 -15.80 3.81 30.21
N ALA A 209 -16.90 4.22 29.58
CA ALA A 209 -17.77 5.29 30.09
C ALA A 209 -18.64 4.83 31.27
N GLU A 210 -19.06 3.56 31.29
CA GLU A 210 -19.87 2.97 32.36
C GLU A 210 -19.07 2.60 33.62
N SER A 211 -17.74 2.63 33.56
CA SER A 211 -16.84 2.27 34.67
C SER A 211 -16.22 3.47 35.41
N LEU A 212 -16.62 4.69 35.05
CA LEU A 212 -16.23 5.92 35.76
C LEU A 212 -17.29 6.22 36.85
N PRO A 213 -16.88 6.30 38.13
CA PRO A 213 -17.78 6.61 39.25
C PRO A 213 -18.23 8.07 39.30
#